data_AF-A0A1V5E4F7-F1
#
_entry.id   AF-A0A1V5E4F7-F1
#
_cell.length_a   1.000
_cell.length_b   1.000
_cell.length_c   1.000
_cell.angle_alpha   90.00
_cell.angle_beta   90.00
_cell.angle_gamma   90.00
#
_symmetry.space_group_name_H-M   'P 1'
#
loop_
_entity.id
_entity.type
_entity.pdbx_description
1 polymer ?
#
loop_
_entity_poly.entity_id
_entity_poly.type
_entity_poly.pdbx_seq_one_letter_code
_entity_poly.pdbx_strand_id
1 'polypeptide(L)' 'MESRVHTEREVCGHCGKRPSFIKCTGCEIPLCQECACFELIGSGCGTVIPAYYCLHCVKDPRINPNAVFYSIK' A
#
# COMPACT_ATOMS: atom_id res chain seq x y z
N MET A 1 8.44 -1.97 32.85
CA MET A 1 9.43 -1.82 31.77
C MET A 1 8.70 -1.21 30.58
N GLU A 2 8.61 0.11 30.54
CA GLU A 2 7.94 0.84 29.44
C GLU A 2 8.94 0.98 28.30
N SER A 3 8.84 0.10 27.31
CA SER A 3 9.56 0.24 26.05
C SER A 3 9.00 1.46 25.31
N ARG A 4 9.74 2.58 25.38
CA ARG A 4 9.49 3.77 24.57
C ARG A 4 9.71 3.41 23.10
N VAL A 5 8.63 3.19 22.36
CA VAL A 5 8.70 3.08 20.89
C VAL A 5 8.97 4.48 20.37
N HIS A 6 10.23 4.76 20.02
CA HIS A 6 10.57 5.88 19.16
C HIS A 6 9.96 5.58 17.77
N THR A 7 8.71 5.95 17.55
CA THR A 7 8.12 5.92 16.21
C THR A 7 8.60 7.14 15.44
N GLU A 8 9.87 7.16 15.02
CA GLU A 8 10.21 7.97 13.85
C GLU A 8 9.47 7.34 12.67
N ARG A 9 8.28 7.87 12.35
CA ARG A 9 7.53 7.40 11.19
C ARG A 9 8.35 7.75 9.96
N GLU A 10 8.82 6.72 9.24
CA GLU A 10 9.50 6.88 7.96
C GLU A 10 8.69 7.82 7.06
N VAL A 11 9.35 8.69 6.29
CA VAL A 11 8.66 9.56 5.33
C VAL A 11 8.19 8.72 4.13
N CYS A 12 7.06 9.06 3.54
CA CYS A 12 6.54 8.41 2.34
C CYS A 12 7.59 8.32 1.23
N GLY A 13 7.97 7.10 0.83
CA GLY A 13 8.90 6.82 -0.25
C GLY A 13 8.35 7.16 -1.65
N HIS A 14 7.05 7.44 -1.76
CA HIS A 14 6.44 7.86 -3.03
C HIS A 14 6.45 9.38 -3.23
N CYS A 15 6.12 10.17 -2.21
CA CYS A 15 6.02 11.63 -2.35
C CYS A 15 7.08 12.43 -1.57
N GLY A 16 7.74 11.82 -0.57
CA GLY A 16 8.74 12.48 0.27
C GLY A 16 8.21 13.57 1.20
N LYS A 17 6.88 13.78 1.31
CA LYS A 17 6.30 14.95 1.99
C LYS A 17 5.64 14.66 3.33
N ARG A 18 5.07 13.46 3.50
CA ARG A 18 4.19 13.11 4.62
C ARG A 18 4.72 11.89 5.37
N PRO A 19 4.44 11.77 6.68
CA PRO A 19 4.73 10.56 7.42
C PRO A 19 4.04 9.35 6.78
N SER A 20 4.75 8.23 6.74
CA SER A 20 4.17 6.96 6.32
C SER A 20 3.29 6.37 7.43
N PHE A 21 2.37 5.51 7.01
CA PHE A 21 1.50 4.74 7.92
C PHE A 21 1.44 3.25 7.55
N ILE A 22 1.86 2.89 6.34
CA ILE A 22 1.85 1.51 5.83
C ILE A 22 2.98 1.32 4.81
N LYS A 23 3.29 0.08 4.44
CA LYS A 23 4.19 -0.24 3.33
C LYS A 23 3.38 -0.71 2.12
N CYS A 24 3.90 -0.44 0.92
CA CYS A 24 3.32 -0.95 -0.32
C CYS A 24 3.39 -2.49 -0.36
N THR A 25 2.27 -3.19 -0.50
CA THR A 25 2.21 -4.66 -0.61
C THR A 25 3.01 -5.22 -1.80
N GLY A 26 3.29 -4.39 -2.82
CA GLY A 26 4.02 -4.81 -4.02
C GLY A 26 5.52 -4.54 -4.00
N CYS A 27 5.96 -3.42 -3.42
CA CYS A 27 7.36 -2.97 -3.48
C CYS A 27 7.94 -2.50 -2.14
N GLU A 28 7.20 -2.67 -1.05
CA GLU A 28 7.61 -2.43 0.34
C GLU A 28 8.02 -0.99 0.71
N ILE A 29 7.93 -0.03 -0.21
CA ILE A 29 8.21 1.38 0.12
C ILE A 29 7.19 1.89 1.16
N PRO A 30 7.61 2.73 2.12
CA PRO A 30 6.69 3.36 3.06
C PRO A 30 5.76 4.34 2.33
N LEU A 31 4.46 4.34 2.67
CA LEU A 31 3.43 5.16 2.04
C LEU A 31 2.68 6.02 3.06
N CYS A 32 2.42 7.28 2.70
CA CYS A 32 1.44 8.11 3.40
C CYS A 32 0.01 7.81 2.91
N GLN A 33 -1.00 8.27 3.66
CA GLN A 33 -2.42 8.03 3.37
C GLN A 33 -2.84 8.47 1.97
N GLU A 34 -2.30 9.58 1.45
CA GLU A 34 -2.64 10.06 0.11
C GLU A 34 -1.98 9.28 -1.03
N CYS A 35 -0.88 8.56 -0.76
CA CYS A 35 -0.14 7.82 -1.79
C CYS A 35 -0.42 6.31 -1.74
N ALA A 36 -1.22 5.86 -0.77
CA ALA A 36 -1.63 4.47 -0.63
C ALA A 36 -3.03 4.28 -1.24
N CYS A 37 -3.12 3.37 -2.20
CA CYS A 37 -4.38 2.86 -2.74
C CYS A 37 -4.78 1.62 -1.97
N PHE A 38 -5.94 1.67 -1.30
CA PHE A 38 -6.49 0.52 -0.59
C PHE A 38 -7.24 -0.39 -1.55
N GLU A 39 -6.94 -1.68 -1.50
CA GLU A 39 -7.56 -2.71 -2.32
C GLU A 39 -8.03 -3.87 -1.44
N LEU A 40 -9.10 -4.54 -1.90
CA LEU A 40 -9.57 -5.80 -1.34
C LEU A 40 -9.29 -6.91 -2.35
N ILE A 41 -8.45 -7.87 -1.96
CA ILE A 41 -8.04 -8.97 -2.83
C ILE A 41 -8.73 -10.25 -2.36
N GLY A 42 -9.53 -10.84 -3.25
CA GLY A 42 -10.11 -12.16 -3.03
C GLY A 42 -9.06 -13.26 -3.13
N SER A 43 -9.08 -14.21 -2.19
CA SER A 43 -8.26 -15.41 -2.20
C SER A 43 -9.09 -16.64 -1.83
N GLY A 44 -8.90 -17.74 -2.57
CA GLY A 44 -9.56 -19.02 -2.30
C GLY A 44 -11.09 -18.96 -2.28
N CYS A 45 -11.71 -19.66 -1.33
CA CYS A 45 -13.15 -19.83 -1.19
C CYS A 45 -13.86 -18.70 -0.40
N GLY A 46 -13.36 -17.46 -0.48
CA GLY A 46 -14.03 -16.29 0.10
C GLY A 46 -13.21 -15.49 1.11
N THR A 47 -11.90 -15.73 1.23
CA THR A 47 -11.03 -14.86 2.03
C THR A 47 -10.83 -13.54 1.29
N VAL A 48 -10.94 -12.43 2.02
CA VAL A 48 -10.62 -11.10 1.49
C VAL A 48 -9.41 -10.55 2.26
N ILE A 49 -8.37 -10.18 1.53
CA ILE A 49 -7.12 -9.67 2.08
C ILE A 49 -7.04 -8.16 1.81
N PRO A 50 -6.89 -7.32 2.84
CA PRO A 50 -6.61 -5.90 2.65
C PRO A 50 -5.19 -5.72 2.12
N ALA A 51 -5.05 -4.97 1.03
CA ALA A 51 -3.75 -4.61 0.46
C ALA A 51 -3.65 -3.09 0.29
N TYR A 52 -2.43 -2.56 0.40
CA TYR A 52 -2.15 -1.15 0.17
C TYR A 52 -1.05 -1.03 -0.88
N TYR A 53 -1.37 -0.45 -2.03
CA TYR A 53 -0.41 -0.28 -3.13
C TYR A 53 -0.01 1.17 -3.32
N CYS A 54 1.20 1.42 -3.82
CA CYS A 54 1.58 2.75 -4.32
C CYS A 54 0.92 3.03 -5.68
N LEU A 55 0.97 4.29 -6.14
CA LEU A 55 0.36 4.73 -7.41
C LEU A 55 0.91 4.00 -8.65
N HIS A 56 2.08 3.35 -8.54
CA HIS A 56 2.63 2.50 -9.60
C HIS A 56 2.15 1.06 -9.48
N CYS A 57 2.36 0.41 -8.32
CA CYS A 57 2.01 -1.00 -8.11
C CYS A 57 0.51 -1.26 -8.27
N VAL A 58 -0.35 -0.29 -7.94
CA VAL A 58 -1.80 -0.45 -8.08
C VAL A 58 -2.22 -0.66 -9.54
N LYS A 59 -1.40 -0.20 -10.50
CA LYS A 59 -1.66 -0.30 -11.94
C LYS A 59 -0.90 -1.44 -12.62
N ASP A 60 -0.01 -2.16 -11.91
CA ASP A 60 0.77 -3.25 -12.50
C ASP A 60 -0.01 -4.58 -12.37
N PRO A 61 -0.50 -5.17 -13.47
CA PRO A 61 -1.28 -6.41 -13.43
C PRO A 61 -0.47 -7.64 -12.97
N ARG A 62 0.86 -7.54 -12.88
CA ARG A 62 1.71 -8.59 -12.31
C ARG A 62 1.77 -8.54 -10.78
N ILE A 63 1.33 -7.42 -10.19
CA ILE A 63 1.40 -7.14 -8.74
C ILE A 63 0.00 -7.05 -8.14
N ASN A 64 -0.90 -6.29 -8.76
CA ASN A 64 -2.27 -6.07 -8.30
C ASN A 64 -3.26 -6.83 -9.21
N PRO A 65 -3.94 -7.88 -8.71
CA PRO A 65 -4.98 -8.58 -9.46
C PRO A 65 -6.12 -7.67 -9.94
N ASN A 66 -6.36 -6.56 -9.24
CA ASN A 66 -7.38 -5.57 -9.56
C ASN A 66 -6.88 -4.45 -10.51
N ALA A 67 -5.65 -4.53 -11.03
CA ALA A 67 -5.04 -3.48 -11.86
C ALA A 67 -5.87 -3.11 -13.11
N VAL A 68 -6.69 -4.05 -13.62
CA VAL A 68 -7.58 -3.82 -14.76
C VAL A 68 -8.53 -2.65 -14.52
N PHE A 69 -9.01 -2.46 -13.28
CA PHE A 69 -9.94 -1.37 -12.94
C PHE A 69 -9.28 0.02 -13.01
N TYR A 70 -7.95 0.10 -12.99
CA TYR A 70 -7.19 1.35 -13.13
C TYR A 70 -6.87 1.71 -14.59
N SER A 71 -7.24 0.85 -15.53
CA SER A 71 -7.02 1.04 -16.98
C SER A 71 -8.30 1.41 -17.74
N ILE A 72 -9.45 1.33 -17.08
CA ILE A 72 -10.76 1.66 -17.66
C ILE A 72 -10.97 3.18 -17.48
N LYS A 73 -11.13 3.89 -18.59
CA LYS A 73 -11.46 5.33 -18.63
C LYS A 73 -12.96 5.54 -18.61
#